data_AF-A0A4Y2G4J6-F1
#
_entry.id   AF-A0A4Y2G4J6-F1
#
_cell.length_a   1.000
_cell.length_b   1.000
_cell.length_c   1.000
_cell.angle_alpha   90.00
_cell.angle_beta   90.00
_cell.angle_gamma   90.00
#
_symmetry.space_group_name_H-M   'P 1'
#
loop_
_entity.id
_entity.type
_entity.pdbx_description
1 polymer ?
#
loop_
_entity_poly.entity_id
_entity_poly.type
_entity_poly.pdbx_seq_one_letter_code
_entity_poly.pdbx_strand_id
1 'polypeptide(L)'
;MEARDDRSLKAQSQIYFAQILEGGSDCVFSFIFGGWVGRFGHGHLELVGRALWKVEERLEVFPDFTILRTFSQETSLLATLLSHSYSNFCAGFRICHNTLDFPGVSIVTVTVKAKLHNVVNTYMKEDQLELSHAIPLKGQVKVKYHHLDHEPFTYHISCENNAGGPKRATVRIFLGPVHDELGNKFSLNEARKYFIELDKFRTELAPGKNTIARKSRESSVTIAPTPKFSELLAGEVPTESNAEFCSCGWPDHLLIPRGNHKGMDFYLFVMLTDYEQDHVDGPTEETVCADAVSYCGVKDQKYPDKKAMGFPFDRVIKARTIPEFSSPNMTFQKVKIQFKE
;
A
#
# COMPACT_ATOMS: atom_id res chain seq x y z
N MET A 1 18.03 31.84 16.71
CA MET A 1 17.43 30.56 17.17
C MET A 1 16.30 30.24 16.20
N GLU A 2 16.62 29.51 15.14
CA GLU A 2 15.63 29.06 14.15
C GLU A 2 14.71 28.02 14.77
N ALA A 3 13.40 28.22 14.64
CA ALA A 3 12.41 27.22 14.95
C ALA A 3 12.60 26.03 14.00
N ARG A 4 13.19 24.94 14.48
CA ARG A 4 13.19 23.65 13.78
C ARG A 4 11.72 23.26 13.53
N ASP A 5 11.38 23.02 12.27
CA ASP A 5 10.04 22.66 11.82
C ASP A 5 9.53 21.42 12.57
N ASP A 6 8.54 21.61 13.44
CA ASP A 6 7.92 20.59 14.29
C ASP A 6 7.30 19.43 13.47
N ARG A 7 7.13 19.59 12.14
CA ARG A 7 6.73 18.51 11.22
C ARG A 7 7.86 17.53 10.89
N SER A 8 9.10 18.02 10.77
CA SER A 8 10.29 17.22 10.47
C SER A 8 10.61 16.24 11.62
N LEU A 9 10.57 16.73 12.86
CA LEU A 9 10.78 15.92 14.07
C LEU A 9 9.73 14.80 14.21
N LYS A 10 8.47 15.06 13.82
CA LYS A 10 7.37 14.08 13.91
C LYS A 10 7.48 12.96 12.88
N ALA A 11 7.80 13.28 11.62
CA ALA A 11 8.04 12.27 10.59
C ALA A 11 9.28 11.42 10.90
N GLN A 12 10.35 12.05 11.41
CA GLN A 12 11.55 11.33 11.84
C GLN A 12 11.27 10.38 13.01
N SER A 13 10.37 10.74 13.93
CA SER A 13 10.02 9.88 15.07
C SER A 13 9.41 8.53 14.67
N GLN A 14 8.64 8.46 13.57
CA GLN A 14 8.13 7.21 13.00
C GLN A 14 9.28 6.28 12.61
N ILE A 15 10.23 6.84 11.86
CA ILE A 15 11.39 6.11 11.32
C ILE A 15 12.27 5.62 12.46
N TYR A 16 12.58 6.49 13.44
CA TYR A 16 13.36 6.10 14.62
C TYR A 16 12.68 5.01 15.45
N PHE A 17 11.35 5.09 15.63
CA PHE A 17 10.61 4.05 16.35
C PHE A 17 10.64 2.70 15.61
N ALA A 18 10.46 2.70 14.28
CA ALA A 18 10.61 1.50 13.47
C ALA A 18 12.02 0.90 13.56
N GLN A 19 13.07 1.73 13.48
CA GLN A 19 14.46 1.31 13.62
C GLN A 19 14.76 0.66 14.98
N ILE A 20 14.14 1.15 16.06
CA ILE A 20 14.26 0.56 17.41
C ILE A 20 13.54 -0.79 17.50
N LEU A 21 12.41 -0.97 16.81
CA LEU A 21 11.64 -2.21 16.86
C LEU A 21 12.23 -3.33 16.01
N GLU A 22 12.71 -2.99 14.82
CA GLU A 22 13.32 -3.95 13.89
C GLU A 22 14.79 -4.26 14.21
N GLY A 23 15.48 -3.35 14.90
CA GLY A 23 16.90 -3.48 15.21
C GLY A 23 17.81 -3.23 14.01
N GLY A 24 17.51 -2.21 13.20
CA GLY A 24 18.35 -1.83 12.06
C GLY A 24 19.76 -1.40 12.46
N SER A 25 20.75 -1.53 11.57
CA SER A 25 22.15 -1.15 11.81
C SER A 25 22.34 0.33 12.16
N ASP A 26 21.38 1.18 11.79
CA ASP A 26 21.37 2.62 12.05
C ASP A 26 20.75 2.98 13.42
N CYS A 27 20.35 1.98 14.23
CA CYS A 27 19.75 2.21 15.53
C CYS A 27 20.80 2.63 16.57
N VAL A 28 20.80 3.92 16.92
CA VAL A 28 21.74 4.56 17.88
C VAL A 28 21.70 3.94 19.30
N PHE A 29 20.64 3.19 19.64
CA PHE A 29 20.42 2.59 20.96
C PHE A 29 20.42 1.06 21.00
N SER A 30 20.81 0.39 19.90
CA SER A 30 20.74 -1.08 19.77
C SER A 30 21.45 -1.82 20.92
N PHE A 31 22.50 -1.23 21.50
CA PHE A 31 23.26 -1.81 22.61
C PHE A 31 22.71 -1.55 24.02
N ILE A 32 21.82 -0.58 24.24
CA ILE A 32 21.42 -0.15 25.59
C ILE A 32 20.00 -0.65 25.97
N PHE A 33 19.08 -0.75 25.01
CA PHE A 33 17.67 -1.07 25.29
C PHE A 33 17.14 -2.36 24.64
N GLY A 34 17.99 -3.17 23.97
CA GLY A 34 17.59 -4.50 23.48
C GLY A 34 16.42 -4.48 22.47
N GLY A 35 16.40 -3.53 21.55
CA GLY A 35 15.36 -3.40 20.54
C GLY A 35 15.53 -4.39 19.40
N TRP A 36 14.96 -5.59 19.56
CA TRP A 36 14.91 -6.65 18.53
C TRP A 36 13.54 -7.36 18.57
N VAL A 37 12.47 -6.65 18.94
CA VAL A 37 11.15 -7.25 19.23
C VAL A 37 10.55 -7.95 18.00
N GLY A 38 10.70 -7.37 16.80
CA GLY A 38 10.24 -8.01 15.57
C GLY A 38 11.02 -9.29 15.27
N ARG A 39 12.35 -9.20 15.22
CA ARG A 39 13.24 -10.33 14.90
C ARG A 39 13.22 -11.44 15.98
N PHE A 40 13.18 -11.10 17.27
CA PHE A 40 13.02 -12.09 18.33
C PHE A 40 11.61 -12.66 18.41
N GLY A 41 10.56 -11.90 18.07
CA GLY A 41 9.20 -12.45 17.97
C GLY A 41 9.14 -13.62 16.99
N HIS A 42 9.73 -13.43 15.79
CA HIS A 42 9.91 -14.50 14.82
C HIS A 42 10.72 -15.69 15.37
N GLY A 43 11.84 -15.42 16.06
CA GLY A 43 12.68 -16.47 16.66
C GLY A 43 12.09 -17.16 17.91
N HIS A 44 11.13 -16.56 18.60
CA HIS A 44 10.58 -17.11 19.85
C HIS A 44 9.44 -18.10 19.60
N LEU A 45 8.62 -17.90 18.56
CA LEU A 45 7.63 -18.90 18.15
C LEU A 45 8.28 -20.20 17.66
N GLU A 46 9.43 -20.08 17.01
CA GLU A 46 10.27 -21.22 16.63
C GLU A 46 10.66 -22.07 17.85
N LEU A 47 11.07 -21.40 18.95
CA LEU A 47 11.50 -22.07 20.18
C LEU A 47 10.35 -22.75 20.93
N VAL A 48 9.13 -22.18 20.89
CA VAL A 48 7.94 -22.80 21.49
C VAL A 48 7.55 -24.09 20.75
N GLY A 49 7.68 -24.11 19.41
CA GLY A 49 7.50 -25.34 18.61
C GLY A 49 8.49 -26.44 18.99
N ARG A 50 9.77 -26.10 19.15
CA ARG A 50 10.82 -27.04 19.59
C ARG A 50 10.67 -27.51 21.03
N ALA A 51 10.18 -26.66 21.93
CA ALA A 51 10.03 -27.01 23.35
C ALA A 51 8.90 -28.02 23.59
N LEU A 52 7.88 -28.07 22.72
CA LEU A 52 6.72 -28.95 22.87
C LEU A 52 6.90 -30.34 22.22
N TRP A 53 7.80 -30.47 21.25
CA TRP A 53 8.11 -31.75 20.59
C TRP A 53 9.63 -31.91 20.48
N LYS A 54 10.23 -32.76 21.32
CA LYS A 54 11.64 -33.19 21.20
C LYS A 54 11.84 -33.96 19.88
N VAL A 55 11.89 -33.25 18.77
CA VAL A 55 12.13 -33.80 17.43
C VAL A 55 13.16 -32.92 16.73
N GLU A 56 14.24 -33.54 16.28
CA GLU A 56 15.30 -32.93 15.50
C GLU A 56 14.87 -32.88 14.04
N GLU A 57 13.94 -31.97 13.71
CA GLU A 57 13.44 -31.76 12.35
C GLU A 57 13.90 -30.41 11.76
N ARG A 58 14.06 -30.42 10.43
CA ARG A 58 14.60 -29.34 9.61
C ARG A 58 13.64 -28.13 9.63
N LEU A 59 14.22 -26.92 9.75
CA LEU A 59 13.58 -25.59 9.80
C LEU A 59 12.21 -25.50 9.07
N GLU A 60 11.12 -25.27 9.79
CA GLU A 60 9.84 -24.86 9.22
C GLU A 60 9.82 -23.37 8.86
N VAL A 61 8.99 -22.99 7.88
CA VAL A 61 8.62 -21.72 7.18
C VAL A 61 9.05 -20.35 7.78
N PHE A 62 9.37 -20.27 9.06
CA PHE A 62 9.65 -19.05 9.83
C PHE A 62 10.99 -18.31 9.57
N PRO A 63 12.10 -18.91 9.04
CA PRO A 63 13.32 -18.15 8.80
C PRO A 63 13.32 -17.37 7.46
N ASP A 64 12.35 -17.62 6.57
CA ASP A 64 12.28 -17.05 5.22
C ASP A 64 11.02 -16.18 5.02
N PHE A 65 11.03 -15.26 4.04
CA PHE A 65 9.88 -14.43 3.65
C PHE A 65 8.62 -15.23 3.24
N THR A 66 8.71 -16.55 3.15
CA THR A 66 7.58 -17.51 3.02
C THR A 66 6.57 -17.41 4.18
N ILE A 67 6.95 -16.70 5.24
CA ILE A 67 6.19 -16.42 6.45
C ILE A 67 4.72 -16.02 6.21
N LEU A 68 4.41 -15.25 5.15
CA LEU A 68 3.05 -14.79 4.84
C LEU A 68 2.00 -15.92 4.70
N ARG A 69 2.43 -17.19 4.53
CA ARG A 69 1.53 -18.36 4.49
C ARG A 69 0.94 -18.74 5.85
N THR A 70 1.57 -18.34 6.96
CA THR A 70 1.18 -18.71 8.33
C THR A 70 0.98 -17.50 9.26
N PHE A 71 1.20 -16.27 8.79
CA PHE A 71 1.45 -15.08 9.62
C PHE A 71 0.29 -14.09 9.88
N SER A 72 -0.98 -14.50 9.78
CA SER A 72 -2.09 -13.53 9.90
C SER A 72 -2.37 -13.05 11.33
N GLN A 73 -2.11 -13.86 12.36
CA GLN A 73 -2.59 -13.58 13.72
C GLN A 73 -1.58 -12.75 14.56
N GLU A 74 -0.28 -12.95 14.36
CA GLU A 74 0.75 -12.27 15.17
C GLU A 74 1.13 -10.90 14.64
N THR A 75 1.10 -10.71 13.32
CA THR A 75 1.20 -9.37 12.72
C THR A 75 -0.01 -8.54 13.06
N SER A 76 -1.20 -9.13 13.14
CA SER A 76 -2.39 -8.43 13.66
C SER A 76 -2.14 -7.94 15.09
N LEU A 77 -1.59 -8.77 15.99
CA LEU A 77 -1.29 -8.37 17.37
C LEU A 77 -0.14 -7.36 17.48
N LEU A 78 1.00 -7.60 16.83
CA LEU A 78 2.14 -6.68 16.82
C LEU A 78 1.80 -5.39 16.07
N ALA A 79 1.23 -5.43 14.87
CA ALA A 79 0.78 -4.23 14.16
C ALA A 79 -0.37 -3.54 14.89
N THR A 80 -1.27 -4.24 15.58
CA THR A 80 -2.28 -3.57 16.43
C THR A 80 -1.63 -2.93 17.65
N LEU A 81 -0.73 -3.60 18.37
CA LEU A 81 -0.06 -3.04 19.55
C LEU A 81 0.90 -1.90 19.16
N LEU A 82 1.63 -2.04 18.07
CA LEU A 82 2.52 -1.03 17.51
C LEU A 82 1.72 0.13 16.92
N SER A 83 0.68 -0.11 16.12
CA SER A 83 -0.19 0.97 15.62
C SER A 83 -1.00 1.63 16.73
N HIS A 84 -1.34 0.92 17.81
CA HIS A 84 -2.06 1.47 18.97
C HIS A 84 -1.11 2.29 19.85
N SER A 85 0.09 1.78 20.14
CA SER A 85 1.15 2.54 20.84
C SER A 85 1.59 3.76 20.02
N TYR A 86 1.78 3.60 18.71
CA TYR A 86 2.09 4.67 17.77
C TYR A 86 0.92 5.67 17.58
N SER A 87 -0.32 5.19 17.50
CA SER A 87 -1.50 6.06 17.43
C SER A 87 -1.75 6.78 18.74
N ASN A 88 -1.39 6.21 19.90
CA ASN A 88 -1.46 6.86 21.20
C ASN A 88 -0.31 7.88 21.37
N PHE A 89 0.89 7.58 20.88
CA PHE A 89 1.98 8.56 20.75
C PHE A 89 1.55 9.71 19.81
N CYS A 90 0.85 9.39 18.73
CA CYS A 90 0.28 10.38 17.82
C CYS A 90 -1.07 10.97 18.26
N ALA A 91 -1.69 10.46 19.34
CA ALA A 91 -2.98 10.95 19.81
C ALA A 91 -2.87 12.35 20.40
N GLY A 92 -1.66 12.77 20.79
CA GLY A 92 -1.32 14.16 21.09
C GLY A 92 -1.26 15.08 19.87
N PHE A 93 -1.17 14.52 18.66
CA PHE A 93 -0.98 15.28 17.41
C PHE A 93 -2.30 15.33 16.62
N ARG A 94 -3.00 16.45 16.77
CA ARG A 94 -4.22 16.76 16.02
C ARG A 94 -3.92 16.86 14.51
N ILE A 95 -4.71 16.18 13.66
CA ILE A 95 -4.83 16.61 12.26
C ILE A 95 -5.60 17.94 12.27
N CYS A 96 -4.91 19.04 11.96
CA CYS A 96 -5.60 20.31 11.72
C CYS A 96 -6.24 20.25 10.32
N HIS A 97 -7.49 20.69 10.17
CA HIS A 97 -8.19 20.73 8.87
C HIS A 97 -7.35 21.40 7.77
N ASN A 98 -6.63 22.46 8.13
CA ASN A 98 -5.73 23.20 7.23
C ASN A 98 -4.59 22.35 6.63
N THR A 99 -4.33 21.14 7.14
CA THR A 99 -3.32 20.21 6.60
C THR A 99 -3.90 19.20 5.61
N LEU A 100 -5.24 19.08 5.54
CA LEU A 100 -5.98 18.19 4.65
C LEU A 100 -6.48 18.91 3.39
N ASP A 101 -6.76 20.21 3.52
CA ASP A 101 -7.36 21.01 2.45
C ASP A 101 -6.38 21.26 1.30
N PHE A 102 -6.89 21.20 0.07
CA PHE A 102 -6.21 21.68 -1.13
C PHE A 102 -6.99 22.86 -1.72
N PRO A 103 -6.69 24.11 -1.33
CA PRO A 103 -7.51 25.25 -1.68
C PRO A 103 -7.66 25.46 -3.18
N GLY A 104 -8.91 25.69 -3.61
CA GLY A 104 -9.27 25.90 -5.01
C GLY A 104 -9.44 24.61 -5.82
N VAL A 105 -9.20 23.43 -5.25
CA VAL A 105 -9.42 22.15 -5.95
C VAL A 105 -10.53 21.38 -5.26
N SER A 106 -11.48 20.87 -6.03
CA SER A 106 -12.58 20.05 -5.52
C SER A 106 -12.82 18.83 -6.38
N ILE A 107 -13.16 17.70 -5.76
CA ILE A 107 -13.58 16.48 -6.45
C ILE A 107 -15.10 16.53 -6.61
N VAL A 108 -15.57 16.42 -7.85
CA VAL A 108 -17.00 16.43 -8.19
C VAL A 108 -17.56 15.00 -8.12
N THR A 109 -16.93 14.07 -8.83
CA THR A 109 -17.37 12.67 -8.88
C THR A 109 -16.20 11.73 -9.08
N VAL A 110 -16.29 10.53 -8.50
CA VAL A 110 -15.41 9.41 -8.79
C VAL A 110 -16.25 8.24 -9.25
N THR A 111 -15.85 7.59 -10.34
CA THR A 111 -16.52 6.39 -10.86
C THR A 111 -15.48 5.36 -11.22
N VAL A 112 -15.68 4.14 -10.74
CA VAL A 112 -14.89 2.98 -11.19
C VAL A 112 -15.58 2.40 -12.41
N LYS A 113 -14.91 2.46 -13.56
CA LYS A 113 -15.38 1.81 -14.78
C LYS A 113 -14.77 0.42 -14.90
N ALA A 114 -15.59 -0.58 -14.61
CA ALA A 114 -15.37 -1.98 -14.96
C ALA A 114 -16.48 -2.41 -15.94
N LYS A 115 -16.78 -3.71 -16.07
CA LYS A 115 -17.96 -4.18 -16.83
C LYS A 115 -19.26 -3.52 -16.35
N LEU A 116 -19.37 -3.33 -15.03
CA LEU A 116 -20.45 -2.57 -14.39
C LEU A 116 -19.82 -1.42 -13.61
N HIS A 117 -20.46 -0.24 -13.65
CA HIS A 117 -19.95 0.91 -12.92
C HIS A 117 -19.99 0.66 -11.41
N ASN A 118 -18.88 0.96 -10.72
CA ASN A 118 -18.68 0.78 -9.29
C ASN A 118 -18.82 -0.67 -8.78
N VAL A 119 -18.77 -1.67 -9.67
CA VAL A 119 -18.72 -3.08 -9.30
C VAL A 119 -17.53 -3.72 -9.98
N VAL A 120 -16.61 -4.28 -9.19
CA VAL A 120 -15.42 -4.98 -9.71
C VAL A 120 -15.53 -6.46 -9.39
N ASN A 121 -15.34 -7.30 -10.40
CA ASN A 121 -15.37 -8.74 -10.27
C ASN A 121 -13.97 -9.32 -10.04
N THR A 122 -13.86 -10.21 -9.06
CA THR A 122 -12.68 -11.05 -8.80
C THR A 122 -12.99 -12.50 -9.15
N TYR A 123 -11.97 -13.29 -9.43
CA TYR A 123 -12.12 -14.71 -9.80
C TYR A 123 -10.84 -15.49 -9.49
N MET A 124 -10.92 -16.82 -9.48
CA MET A 124 -9.72 -17.67 -9.44
C MET A 124 -9.21 -17.92 -10.85
N LYS A 125 -7.91 -17.75 -11.05
CA LYS A 125 -7.23 -18.01 -12.31
C LYS A 125 -6.25 -19.15 -12.16
N GLU A 126 -6.25 -20.07 -13.14
CA GLU A 126 -5.23 -21.12 -13.24
C GLU A 126 -3.96 -20.53 -13.86
N ASP A 127 -2.82 -20.85 -13.26
CA ASP A 127 -1.50 -20.53 -13.78
C ASP A 127 -0.53 -21.70 -13.56
N GLN A 128 0.66 -21.64 -14.17
CA GLN A 128 1.63 -22.72 -14.19
C GLN A 128 3.02 -22.25 -13.78
N LEU A 129 3.61 -22.93 -12.79
CA LEU A 129 4.99 -22.70 -12.34
C LEU A 129 5.91 -23.78 -12.89
N GLU A 130 7.01 -23.38 -13.53
CA GLU A 130 8.03 -24.29 -14.04
C GLU A 130 9.05 -24.64 -12.95
N LEU A 131 9.21 -25.95 -12.67
CA LEU A 131 10.10 -26.45 -11.61
C LEU A 131 11.47 -26.90 -12.12
N SER A 132 11.67 -26.96 -13.44
CA SER A 132 12.87 -27.51 -14.07
C SER A 132 14.16 -26.76 -13.71
N HIS A 133 14.06 -25.51 -13.25
CA HIS A 133 15.20 -24.73 -12.77
C HIS A 133 15.50 -24.89 -11.27
N ALA A 134 14.56 -25.41 -10.49
CA ALA A 134 14.70 -25.56 -9.04
C ALA A 134 15.12 -26.99 -8.64
N ILE A 135 14.69 -28.00 -9.41
CA ILE A 135 14.89 -29.42 -9.09
C ILE A 135 15.46 -30.11 -10.34
N PRO A 136 16.51 -30.95 -10.21
CA PRO A 136 17.05 -31.69 -11.34
C PRO A 136 16.07 -32.75 -11.83
N LEU A 137 15.21 -32.37 -12.78
CA LEU A 137 14.15 -33.20 -13.35
C LEU A 137 14.49 -33.54 -14.81
N LYS A 138 14.09 -34.74 -15.26
CA LYS A 138 14.18 -35.13 -16.67
C LYS A 138 13.03 -34.49 -17.44
N GLY A 139 13.30 -33.37 -18.10
CA GLY A 139 12.34 -32.65 -18.94
C GLY A 139 11.66 -31.46 -18.27
N GLN A 140 10.75 -30.83 -19.00
CA GLN A 140 10.00 -29.68 -18.51
C GLN A 140 8.85 -30.14 -17.60
N VAL A 141 8.91 -29.77 -16.32
CA VAL A 141 7.87 -30.09 -15.34
C VAL A 141 7.22 -28.78 -14.89
N LYS A 142 5.89 -28.71 -15.07
CA LYS A 142 5.07 -27.56 -14.66
C LYS A 142 4.04 -28.00 -13.63
N VAL A 143 3.88 -27.21 -12.58
CA VAL A 143 2.84 -27.40 -11.56
C VAL A 143 1.75 -26.36 -11.77
N LYS A 144 0.51 -26.85 -11.82
CA LYS A 144 -0.67 -25.99 -11.88
C LYS A 144 -1.00 -25.46 -10.49
N TYR A 145 -1.31 -24.19 -10.40
CA TYR A 145 -1.83 -23.56 -9.19
C TYR A 145 -2.94 -22.58 -9.55
N HIS A 146 -3.73 -22.20 -8.55
CA HIS A 146 -4.76 -21.20 -8.69
C HIS A 146 -4.42 -19.99 -7.83
N HIS A 147 -4.61 -18.79 -8.37
CA HIS A 147 -4.47 -17.54 -7.63
C HIS A 147 -5.70 -16.66 -7.84
N LEU A 148 -5.92 -15.72 -6.92
CA LEU A 148 -6.94 -14.70 -7.10
C LEU A 148 -6.51 -13.76 -8.23
N ASP A 149 -7.46 -13.28 -9.02
CA ASP A 149 -7.26 -12.25 -10.03
C ASP A 149 -8.52 -11.36 -10.08
N HIS A 150 -8.45 -10.23 -10.78
CA HIS A 150 -9.55 -9.30 -10.93
C HIS A 150 -9.71 -8.81 -12.36
N GLU A 151 -10.91 -8.39 -12.72
CA GLU A 151 -11.11 -7.74 -14.02
C GLU A 151 -10.39 -6.39 -14.07
N PRO A 152 -9.90 -5.96 -15.25
CA PRO A 152 -9.31 -4.63 -15.38
C PRO A 152 -10.38 -3.55 -15.17
N PHE A 153 -10.02 -2.49 -14.46
CA PHE A 153 -10.90 -1.36 -14.23
C PHE A 153 -10.13 -0.04 -14.31
N THR A 154 -10.87 1.05 -14.51
CA THR A 154 -10.31 2.42 -14.64
C THR A 154 -11.02 3.37 -13.70
N TYR A 155 -10.25 4.14 -12.93
CA TYR A 155 -10.76 5.25 -12.14
C TYR A 155 -11.03 6.44 -13.07
N HIS A 156 -12.25 6.95 -13.03
CA HIS A 156 -12.62 8.24 -13.63
C HIS A 156 -12.90 9.24 -12.51
N ILE A 157 -12.00 10.21 -12.35
CA ILE A 157 -12.08 11.24 -11.31
C ILE A 157 -12.34 12.57 -11.99
N SER A 158 -13.54 13.11 -11.79
CA SER A 158 -13.89 14.46 -12.24
C SER A 158 -13.64 15.44 -11.12
N CYS A 159 -12.83 16.46 -11.39
CA CYS A 159 -12.46 17.50 -10.42
C CYS A 159 -12.51 18.88 -11.06
N GLU A 160 -12.56 19.91 -10.22
CA GLU A 160 -12.61 21.31 -10.64
C GLU A 160 -11.50 22.10 -9.94
N ASN A 161 -10.74 22.86 -10.74
CA ASN A 161 -9.69 23.75 -10.29
C ASN A 161 -10.14 25.22 -10.46
N ASN A 162 -10.49 25.85 -9.35
CA ASN A 162 -10.95 27.22 -9.22
C ASN A 162 -9.82 28.19 -8.82
N ALA A 163 -8.55 27.75 -8.81
CA ALA A 163 -7.43 28.56 -8.32
C ALA A 163 -6.88 29.58 -9.34
N GLY A 164 -7.56 29.81 -10.47
CA GLY A 164 -7.17 30.79 -11.49
C GLY A 164 -5.95 30.43 -12.35
N GLY A 165 -5.21 29.36 -12.01
CA GLY A 165 -4.04 28.89 -12.74
C GLY A 165 -3.88 27.35 -12.65
N PRO A 166 -3.00 26.76 -13.48
CA PRO A 166 -2.75 25.33 -13.44
C PRO A 166 -2.17 24.91 -12.09
N LYS A 167 -2.59 23.75 -11.59
CA LYS A 167 -2.10 23.17 -10.33
C LYS A 167 -1.61 21.75 -10.55
N ARG A 168 -0.58 21.36 -9.82
CA ARG A 168 -0.07 19.98 -9.80
C ARG A 168 -0.62 19.28 -8.58
N ALA A 169 -1.22 18.12 -8.77
CA ALA A 169 -1.87 17.36 -7.72
C ALA A 169 -1.26 15.96 -7.58
N THR A 170 -1.12 15.50 -6.34
CA THR A 170 -0.92 14.09 -6.03
C THR A 170 -2.29 13.48 -5.78
N VAL A 171 -2.66 12.49 -6.57
CA VAL A 171 -3.89 11.70 -6.37
C VAL A 171 -3.55 10.52 -5.49
N ARG A 172 -4.28 10.35 -4.39
CA ARG A 172 -4.13 9.26 -3.42
C ARG A 172 -5.42 8.45 -3.40
N ILE A 173 -5.34 7.16 -3.69
CA ILE A 173 -6.49 6.26 -3.75
C ILE A 173 -6.33 5.17 -2.71
N PHE A 174 -7.35 5.02 -1.86
CA PHE A 174 -7.41 3.97 -0.84
C PHE A 174 -8.73 3.22 -0.91
N LEU A 175 -8.75 2.00 -0.40
CA LEU A 175 -9.93 1.14 -0.33
C LEU A 175 -10.10 0.59 1.08
N GLY A 176 -11.27 0.80 1.70
CA GLY A 176 -11.57 0.31 3.03
C GLY A 176 -12.95 -0.36 3.10
N PRO A 177 -13.13 -1.41 3.93
CA PRO A 177 -14.43 -2.08 4.09
C PRO A 177 -15.45 -1.16 4.75
N VAL A 178 -16.73 -1.29 4.37
CA VAL A 178 -17.83 -0.53 4.99
C VAL A 178 -18.29 -1.17 6.30
N HIS A 179 -18.30 -2.50 6.34
CA HIS A 179 -18.86 -3.29 7.44
C HIS A 179 -17.83 -4.29 7.98
N ASP A 180 -17.99 -4.64 9.25
CA ASP A 180 -17.31 -5.76 9.88
C ASP A 180 -17.95 -7.12 9.48
N GLU A 181 -17.38 -8.21 9.97
CA GLU A 181 -17.87 -9.57 9.70
C GLU A 181 -19.27 -9.86 10.28
N LEU A 182 -19.72 -9.06 11.25
CA LEU A 182 -21.05 -9.15 11.86
C LEU A 182 -22.08 -8.25 11.15
N GLY A 183 -21.65 -7.47 10.15
CA GLY A 183 -22.48 -6.54 9.39
C GLY A 183 -22.63 -5.15 10.03
N ASN A 184 -21.91 -4.85 11.12
CA ASN A 184 -21.92 -3.52 11.70
C ASN A 184 -21.07 -2.58 10.86
N LYS A 185 -21.53 -1.33 10.71
CA LYS A 185 -20.76 -0.31 10.00
C LYS A 185 -19.60 0.19 10.85
N PHE A 186 -18.39 0.19 10.31
CA PHE A 186 -17.23 0.76 10.99
C PHE A 186 -17.38 2.27 11.22
N SER A 187 -16.91 2.75 12.38
CA SER A 187 -16.58 4.17 12.51
C SER A 187 -15.35 4.49 11.65
N LEU A 188 -15.19 5.75 11.22
CA LEU A 188 -14.03 6.15 10.40
C LEU A 188 -12.70 5.87 11.08
N ASN A 189 -12.63 6.07 12.39
CA ASN A 189 -11.41 5.84 13.16
C ASN A 189 -11.05 4.36 13.30
N GLU A 190 -12.04 3.45 13.24
CA GLU A 190 -11.79 2.01 13.18
C GLU A 190 -11.41 1.59 11.76
N ALA A 191 -12.19 2.07 10.77
CA ALA A 191 -12.00 1.78 9.36
C ALA A 191 -10.59 2.15 8.88
N ARG A 192 -9.98 3.22 9.42
CA ARG A 192 -8.63 3.70 9.03
C ARG A 192 -7.55 2.61 9.02
N LYS A 193 -7.67 1.58 9.88
CA LYS A 193 -6.71 0.46 9.97
C LYS A 193 -6.83 -0.53 8.82
N TYR A 194 -7.97 -0.51 8.13
CA TYR A 194 -8.31 -1.44 7.06
C TYR A 194 -8.27 -0.79 5.67
N PHE A 195 -7.94 0.50 5.59
CA PHE A 195 -7.72 1.17 4.31
C PHE A 195 -6.39 0.70 3.72
N ILE A 196 -6.47 0.02 2.59
CA ILE A 196 -5.32 -0.35 1.77
C ILE A 196 -5.08 0.73 0.71
N GLU A 197 -3.82 1.03 0.42
CA GLU A 197 -3.45 1.93 -0.68
C GLU A 197 -3.62 1.20 -2.01
N LEU A 198 -4.32 1.81 -2.96
CA LEU A 198 -4.49 1.26 -4.31
C LEU A 198 -3.62 1.97 -5.34
N ASP A 199 -3.36 3.27 -5.20
CA ASP A 199 -2.55 4.03 -6.15
C ASP A 199 -2.16 5.40 -5.59
N LYS A 200 -1.01 5.90 -6.04
CA LYS A 200 -0.50 7.25 -5.78
C LYS A 200 0.23 7.78 -7.00
N PHE A 201 -0.28 8.84 -7.61
CA PHE A 201 0.32 9.39 -8.83
C PHE A 201 0.16 10.90 -8.95
N ARG A 202 1.02 11.50 -9.79
CA ARG A 202 1.00 12.92 -10.10
C ARG A 202 0.11 13.23 -11.29
N THR A 203 -0.61 14.35 -11.25
CA THR A 203 -1.40 14.85 -12.37
C THR A 203 -1.39 16.37 -12.43
N GLU A 204 -1.55 16.94 -13.62
CA GLU A 204 -1.68 18.37 -13.83
C GLU A 204 -3.15 18.73 -14.04
N LEU A 205 -3.62 19.76 -13.33
CA LEU A 205 -4.99 20.23 -13.35
C LEU A 205 -5.03 21.60 -14.02
N ALA A 206 -5.59 21.68 -15.22
CA ALA A 206 -5.88 22.95 -15.88
C ALA A 206 -6.95 23.74 -15.09
N PRO A 207 -7.03 25.08 -15.22
CA PRO A 207 -8.15 25.84 -14.68
C PRO A 207 -9.51 25.32 -15.18
N GLY A 208 -10.50 25.22 -14.29
CA GLY A 208 -11.84 24.70 -14.60
C GLY A 208 -11.95 23.18 -14.42
N LYS A 209 -12.78 22.53 -15.24
CA LYS A 209 -13.15 21.12 -15.11
C LYS A 209 -12.06 20.21 -15.72
N ASN A 210 -11.64 19.21 -14.95
CA ASN A 210 -10.67 18.20 -15.35
C ASN A 210 -11.27 16.80 -15.16
N THR A 211 -10.86 15.86 -16.02
CA THR A 211 -11.19 14.44 -15.86
C THR A 211 -9.90 13.65 -15.92
N ILE A 212 -9.59 12.97 -14.84
CA ILE A 212 -8.43 12.08 -14.71
C ILE A 212 -8.92 10.66 -14.97
N ALA A 213 -8.25 9.95 -15.87
CA ALA A 213 -8.48 8.54 -16.14
C ALA A 213 -7.21 7.76 -15.78
N ARG A 214 -7.34 6.77 -14.90
CA ARG A 214 -6.22 5.97 -14.40
C ARG A 214 -6.58 4.49 -14.39
N LYS A 215 -5.80 3.64 -15.06
CA LYS A 215 -6.06 2.20 -15.14
C LYS A 215 -5.51 1.50 -13.90
N SER A 216 -6.15 0.41 -13.48
CA SER A 216 -5.68 -0.41 -12.34
C SER A 216 -4.25 -0.92 -12.54
N ARG A 217 -3.89 -1.29 -13.77
CA ARG A 217 -2.55 -1.79 -14.15
C ARG A 217 -1.42 -0.76 -14.08
N GLU A 218 -1.77 0.52 -13.94
CA GLU A 218 -0.79 1.59 -13.82
C GLU A 218 -0.50 1.91 -12.35
N SER A 219 -1.09 1.15 -11.41
CA SER A 219 -0.97 1.38 -9.97
C SER A 219 0.49 1.45 -9.52
N SER A 220 0.81 2.48 -8.72
CA SER A 220 2.11 2.67 -8.09
C SER A 220 2.42 1.70 -6.94
N VAL A 221 1.47 0.82 -6.61
CA VAL A 221 1.60 -0.21 -5.57
C VAL A 221 2.06 -1.53 -6.16
N THR A 222 1.66 -1.80 -7.41
CA THR A 222 1.84 -3.08 -8.06
C THR A 222 3.02 -3.09 -9.00
N ILE A 223 3.62 -4.25 -9.19
CA ILE A 223 4.62 -4.47 -10.23
C ILE A 223 4.02 -5.23 -11.41
N ALA A 224 4.51 -4.93 -12.60
CA ALA A 224 4.22 -5.74 -13.78
C ALA A 224 4.68 -7.20 -13.56
N PRO A 225 4.05 -8.19 -14.22
CA PRO A 225 4.45 -9.58 -14.09
C PRO A 225 5.95 -9.78 -14.34
N THR A 226 6.61 -10.50 -13.43
CA THR A 226 8.03 -10.83 -13.56
C THR A 226 8.25 -11.70 -14.80
N PRO A 227 9.24 -11.37 -15.65
CA PRO A 227 9.53 -12.17 -16.83
C PRO A 227 9.95 -13.59 -16.42
N LYS A 228 9.56 -14.57 -17.24
CA LYS A 228 9.93 -15.96 -16.99
C LYS A 228 11.41 -16.17 -17.24
N PHE A 229 12.00 -17.17 -16.57
CA PHE A 229 13.40 -17.51 -16.77
C PHE A 229 13.72 -17.84 -18.25
N SER A 230 12.78 -18.48 -18.96
CA SER A 230 12.90 -18.75 -20.39
C SER A 230 12.94 -17.48 -21.25
N GLU A 231 12.15 -16.46 -20.90
CA GLU A 231 12.08 -15.17 -21.62
C GLU A 231 13.38 -14.38 -21.39
N LEU A 232 13.91 -14.43 -20.17
CA LEU A 232 15.22 -13.86 -19.83
C LEU A 232 16.35 -14.53 -20.61
N LEU A 233 16.35 -15.87 -20.71
CA LEU A 233 17.34 -16.61 -21.51
C LEU A 233 17.23 -16.31 -23.01
N ALA A 234 16.01 -16.10 -23.51
CA ALA A 234 15.76 -15.79 -24.91
C ALA A 234 16.09 -14.33 -25.27
N GLY A 235 16.36 -13.47 -24.28
CA GLY A 235 16.59 -12.04 -24.51
C GLY A 235 15.33 -11.30 -24.97
N GLU A 236 14.14 -11.86 -24.70
CA GLU A 236 12.84 -11.30 -25.11
C GLU A 236 12.39 -10.12 -24.22
N VAL A 237 13.13 -9.85 -23.15
CA VAL A 237 12.88 -8.74 -22.25
C VAL A 237 13.58 -7.47 -22.78
N PRO A 238 12.88 -6.33 -22.93
CA PRO A 238 13.47 -5.11 -23.45
C PRO A 238 14.73 -4.71 -22.69
N THR A 239 15.86 -4.66 -23.39
CA THR A 239 17.19 -4.34 -22.84
C THR A 239 17.35 -2.89 -22.41
N GLU A 240 16.47 -1.99 -22.86
CA GLU A 240 16.66 -0.54 -22.70
C GLU A 240 16.09 0.05 -21.40
N SER A 241 15.37 -0.73 -20.58
CA SER A 241 14.87 -0.28 -19.27
C SER A 241 15.28 -1.18 -18.08
N ASN A 242 16.12 -2.20 -18.30
CA ASN A 242 16.27 -3.36 -17.42
C ASN A 242 17.73 -3.74 -17.13
N ALA A 243 18.55 -2.82 -16.63
CA ALA A 243 19.80 -3.25 -15.99
C ALA A 243 19.57 -3.80 -14.56
N GLU A 244 18.44 -3.46 -13.91
CA GLU A 244 18.16 -3.84 -12.53
C GLU A 244 16.67 -4.11 -12.33
N PHE A 245 16.29 -5.39 -12.29
CA PHE A 245 14.92 -5.80 -11.95
C PHE A 245 14.65 -5.51 -10.47
N CYS A 246 13.96 -4.43 -10.16
CA CYS A 246 13.41 -4.26 -8.82
C CYS A 246 12.18 -5.15 -8.69
N SER A 247 12.37 -6.37 -8.19
CA SER A 247 11.29 -7.34 -7.95
C SER A 247 10.42 -6.99 -6.74
N CYS A 248 10.58 -5.79 -6.18
CA CYS A 248 9.77 -5.31 -5.07
C CYS A 248 8.50 -4.68 -5.65
N GLY A 249 7.35 -5.21 -5.25
CA GLY A 249 6.05 -4.64 -5.54
C GLY A 249 4.95 -5.60 -5.15
N TRP A 250 3.74 -5.07 -4.97
CA TRP A 250 2.58 -5.93 -4.72
C TRP A 250 2.17 -6.66 -6.01
N PRO A 251 1.76 -7.93 -5.97
CA PRO A 251 1.29 -8.60 -7.16
C PRO A 251 0.02 -7.93 -7.71
N ASP A 252 -0.01 -7.60 -9.01
CA ASP A 252 -1.15 -6.95 -9.68
C ASP A 252 -2.47 -7.70 -9.42
N HIS A 253 -2.45 -9.03 -9.52
CA HIS A 253 -3.62 -9.89 -9.31
C HIS A 253 -4.15 -9.89 -7.85
N LEU A 254 -3.43 -9.26 -6.90
CA LEU A 254 -3.84 -9.06 -5.51
C LEU A 254 -4.11 -7.58 -5.17
N LEU A 255 -4.21 -6.69 -6.15
CA LEU A 255 -4.45 -5.26 -5.93
C LEU A 255 -5.71 -4.98 -5.09
N ILE A 256 -6.75 -5.79 -5.27
CA ILE A 256 -8.01 -5.65 -4.53
C ILE A 256 -8.36 -6.93 -3.73
N PRO A 257 -9.09 -6.80 -2.61
CA PRO A 257 -9.54 -7.96 -1.85
C PRO A 257 -10.47 -8.85 -2.66
N ARG A 258 -10.57 -10.13 -2.28
CA ARG A 258 -11.47 -11.11 -2.93
C ARG A 258 -12.94 -10.67 -2.94
N GLY A 259 -13.43 -10.04 -1.88
CA GLY A 259 -14.87 -9.79 -1.69
C GLY A 259 -15.65 -11.10 -1.49
N ASN A 260 -16.94 -11.10 -1.84
CA ASN A 260 -17.81 -12.27 -1.68
C ASN A 260 -18.78 -12.43 -2.87
N HIS A 261 -19.47 -13.57 -2.97
CA HIS A 261 -20.38 -13.86 -4.09
C HIS A 261 -21.57 -12.91 -4.18
N LYS A 262 -22.01 -12.33 -3.05
CA LYS A 262 -23.10 -11.34 -3.00
C LYS A 262 -22.64 -9.93 -3.38
N GLY A 263 -21.34 -9.71 -3.45
CA GLY A 263 -20.69 -8.42 -3.59
C GLY A 263 -20.59 -7.68 -2.25
N MET A 264 -19.36 -7.53 -1.78
CA MET A 264 -19.01 -6.85 -0.54
C MET A 264 -18.84 -5.35 -0.78
N ASP A 265 -19.36 -4.52 0.13
CA ASP A 265 -19.29 -3.06 -0.01
C ASP A 265 -17.99 -2.49 0.57
N PHE A 266 -17.36 -1.64 -0.21
CA PHE A 266 -16.15 -0.90 0.16
C PHE A 266 -16.34 0.61 -0.08
N TYR A 267 -15.59 1.40 0.67
CA TYR A 267 -15.35 2.79 0.36
C TYR A 267 -14.06 2.91 -0.45
N LEU A 268 -14.19 3.38 -1.69
CA LEU A 268 -13.09 3.91 -2.46
C LEU A 268 -12.90 5.38 -2.05
N PHE A 269 -11.82 5.64 -1.32
CA PHE A 269 -11.44 6.98 -0.93
C PHE A 269 -10.46 7.56 -1.95
N VAL A 270 -10.73 8.77 -2.41
CA VAL A 270 -9.84 9.53 -3.29
C VAL A 270 -9.57 10.89 -2.66
N MET A 271 -8.30 11.27 -2.60
CA MET A 271 -7.85 12.57 -2.12
C MET A 271 -6.87 13.19 -3.12
N LEU A 272 -7.03 14.48 -3.39
CA LEU A 272 -6.06 15.28 -4.13
C LEU A 272 -5.29 16.18 -3.16
N THR A 273 -3.96 16.07 -3.16
CA THR A 273 -3.06 16.95 -2.39
C THR A 273 -2.19 17.80 -3.31
N ASP A 274 -1.69 18.91 -2.77
CA ASP A 274 -0.80 19.83 -3.48
C ASP A 274 0.57 19.19 -3.70
N TYR A 275 0.92 18.92 -4.96
CA TYR A 275 2.19 18.27 -5.31
C TYR A 275 3.39 19.13 -4.89
N GLU A 276 3.26 20.45 -4.89
CA GLU A 276 4.35 21.37 -4.49
C GLU A 276 4.68 21.23 -2.99
N GLN A 277 3.75 20.71 -2.19
CA GLN A 277 3.96 20.41 -0.77
C GLN A 277 4.31 18.93 -0.50
N ASP A 278 4.16 18.07 -1.51
CA ASP A 278 4.37 16.63 -1.40
C ASP A 278 5.72 16.20 -1.96
N HIS A 279 6.20 16.84 -3.04
CA HIS A 279 7.42 16.40 -3.70
C HIS A 279 8.66 16.58 -2.81
N VAL A 280 9.61 15.68 -2.97
CA VAL A 280 10.94 15.78 -2.38
C VAL A 280 11.93 16.22 -3.46
N ASP A 281 12.70 17.27 -3.18
CA ASP A 281 13.77 17.71 -4.08
C ASP A 281 14.86 16.63 -4.15
N GLY A 282 15.19 16.19 -5.37
CA GLY A 282 16.15 15.13 -5.64
C GLY A 282 16.70 15.20 -7.07
N PRO A 283 17.79 14.46 -7.36
CA PRO A 283 18.41 14.46 -8.69
C PRO A 283 17.41 13.98 -9.75
N THR A 284 17.36 14.72 -10.87
CA THR A 284 16.48 14.51 -12.04
C THR A 284 16.92 13.35 -12.94
N GLU A 285 17.74 12.43 -12.44
CA GLU A 285 18.17 11.26 -13.21
C GLU A 285 16.96 10.36 -13.51
N GLU A 286 17.01 9.69 -14.65
CA GLU A 286 15.96 8.77 -15.09
C GLU A 286 15.67 7.77 -13.97
N THR A 287 14.47 7.85 -13.40
CA THR A 287 14.07 7.06 -12.26
C THR A 287 13.98 5.60 -12.65
N VAL A 288 15.00 4.82 -12.31
CA VAL A 288 15.00 3.35 -12.43
C VAL A 288 14.08 2.78 -11.35
N CYS A 289 13.26 1.79 -11.71
CA CYS A 289 12.34 1.10 -10.79
C CYS A 289 11.23 1.99 -10.15
N ALA A 290 10.57 2.82 -10.96
CA ALA A 290 9.49 3.69 -10.48
C ALA A 290 8.08 3.06 -10.54
N ASP A 291 7.97 1.75 -10.79
CA ASP A 291 6.66 1.09 -10.96
C ASP A 291 5.92 0.87 -9.63
N ALA A 292 6.64 0.47 -8.57
CA ALA A 292 6.06 0.11 -7.26
C ALA A 292 6.46 1.07 -6.12
N VAL A 293 6.56 2.36 -6.44
CA VAL A 293 7.07 3.42 -5.56
C VAL A 293 6.36 3.49 -4.21
N SER A 294 5.05 3.20 -4.18
CA SER A 294 4.25 3.34 -2.96
C SER A 294 4.79 2.48 -1.82
N TYR A 295 5.18 1.23 -2.08
CA TYR A 295 5.65 0.28 -1.05
C TYR A 295 7.16 0.05 -1.09
N CYS A 296 7.80 0.26 -2.24
CA CYS A 296 9.21 -0.08 -2.42
C CYS A 296 10.14 1.16 -2.50
N GLY A 297 9.57 2.36 -2.56
CA GLY A 297 10.33 3.58 -2.74
C GLY A 297 10.99 3.64 -4.13
N VAL A 298 12.00 4.49 -4.26
CA VAL A 298 12.79 4.65 -5.48
C VAL A 298 14.23 4.29 -5.15
N LYS A 299 14.89 3.53 -6.03
CA LYS A 299 16.27 3.11 -5.82
C LYS A 299 17.19 4.34 -5.67
N ASP A 300 18.05 4.31 -4.66
CA ASP A 300 19.07 5.34 -4.35
C ASP A 300 18.55 6.78 -4.25
N GLN A 301 17.23 6.94 -4.06
CA GLN A 301 16.57 8.23 -3.93
C GLN A 301 15.75 8.29 -2.64
N LYS A 302 15.42 9.50 -2.21
CA LYS A 302 14.47 9.70 -1.11
C LYS A 302 13.09 9.22 -1.54
N TYR A 303 12.31 8.72 -0.58
CA TYR A 303 10.90 8.41 -0.81
C TYR A 303 10.19 9.66 -1.38
N PRO A 304 9.54 9.59 -2.56
CA PRO A 304 9.16 10.76 -3.34
C PRO A 304 7.86 11.44 -2.85
N ASP A 305 7.58 11.38 -1.55
CA ASP A 305 6.40 11.94 -0.90
C ASP A 305 6.76 12.38 0.53
N LYS A 306 6.65 13.68 0.81
CA LYS A 306 6.91 14.29 2.13
C LYS A 306 5.82 13.94 3.15
N LYS A 307 4.64 13.49 2.72
CA LYS A 307 3.56 13.10 3.63
C LYS A 307 3.89 11.77 4.31
N ALA A 308 3.36 11.57 5.52
CA ALA A 308 3.52 10.31 6.23
C ALA A 308 2.93 9.16 5.41
N MET A 309 3.57 7.99 5.45
CA MET A 309 3.03 6.78 4.81
C MET A 309 1.64 6.47 5.41
N GLY A 310 0.66 6.22 4.53
CA GLY A 310 -0.74 6.04 4.93
C GLY A 310 -1.54 7.33 5.17
N PHE A 311 -0.98 8.52 4.94
CA PHE A 311 -1.75 9.77 4.99
C PHE A 311 -2.95 9.74 4.03
N PRO A 312 -4.18 10.13 4.46
CA PRO A 312 -4.52 10.81 5.72
C PRO A 312 -5.01 9.90 6.87
N PHE A 313 -4.84 8.57 6.75
CA PHE A 313 -5.33 7.57 7.72
C PHE A 313 -4.31 7.20 8.81
N ASP A 314 -3.10 7.77 8.75
CA ASP A 314 -1.99 7.55 9.69
C ASP A 314 -2.34 7.95 11.14
N ARG A 315 -3.22 8.93 11.32
CA ARG A 315 -3.58 9.50 12.63
C ARG A 315 -5.01 9.21 13.05
N VAL A 316 -5.29 9.46 14.31
CA VAL A 316 -6.63 9.32 14.91
C VAL A 316 -7.61 10.30 14.26
N ILE A 317 -8.74 9.78 13.78
CA ILE A 317 -9.81 10.57 13.18
C ILE A 317 -10.88 10.83 14.25
N LYS A 318 -11.10 12.10 14.59
CA LYS A 318 -12.12 12.49 15.60
C LYS A 318 -13.51 12.70 15.00
N ALA A 319 -13.59 12.91 13.68
CA ALA A 319 -14.84 13.03 12.96
C ALA A 319 -15.66 11.75 13.09
N ARG A 320 -16.95 11.89 13.40
CA ARG A 320 -17.86 10.73 13.57
C ARG A 320 -18.45 10.31 12.23
N THR A 321 -18.55 11.25 11.30
CA THR A 321 -19.18 11.04 9.99
C THR A 321 -18.23 11.37 8.85
N ILE A 322 -18.46 10.77 7.67
CA ILE A 322 -17.70 11.08 6.44
C ILE A 322 -17.73 12.57 6.10
N PRO A 323 -18.89 13.26 6.08
CA PRO A 323 -18.93 14.68 5.76
C PRO A 323 -18.14 15.57 6.73
N GLU A 324 -18.04 15.20 8.01
CA GLU A 324 -17.20 15.93 8.97
C GLU A 324 -15.71 15.77 8.69
N PHE A 325 -15.29 14.62 8.15
CA PHE A 325 -13.88 14.37 7.81
C PHE A 325 -13.51 14.92 6.43
N SER A 326 -14.45 14.87 5.49
CA SER A 326 -14.21 15.23 4.08
C SER A 326 -14.02 16.73 3.90
N SER A 327 -12.92 17.07 3.22
CA SER A 327 -12.71 18.37 2.58
C SER A 327 -13.13 18.33 1.10
N PRO A 328 -13.26 19.48 0.40
CA PRO A 328 -13.66 19.51 -1.01
C PRO A 328 -12.76 18.69 -1.95
N ASN A 329 -11.49 18.52 -1.60
CA ASN A 329 -10.50 17.71 -2.33
C ASN A 329 -10.51 16.22 -1.95
N MET A 330 -11.55 15.74 -1.24
CA MET A 330 -11.72 14.35 -0.85
C MET A 330 -13.10 13.82 -1.26
N THR A 331 -13.17 12.52 -1.53
CA THR A 331 -14.46 11.84 -1.68
C THR A 331 -14.39 10.38 -1.24
N PHE A 332 -15.53 9.87 -0.77
CA PHE A 332 -15.73 8.46 -0.45
C PHE A 332 -16.79 7.90 -1.40
N GLN A 333 -16.36 7.21 -2.45
CA GLN A 333 -17.24 6.55 -3.39
C GLN A 333 -17.53 5.12 -2.90
N LYS A 334 -18.80 4.75 -2.78
CA LYS A 334 -19.16 3.35 -2.51
C LYS A 334 -18.93 2.51 -3.76
N VAL A 335 -18.20 1.41 -3.60
CA VAL A 335 -17.95 0.41 -4.64
C VAL A 335 -18.24 -0.98 -4.09
N LYS A 336 -18.53 -1.93 -4.97
CA LYS A 336 -18.83 -3.31 -4.61
C LYS A 336 -17.81 -4.24 -5.26
N ILE A 337 -17.26 -5.18 -4.48
CA ILE A 337 -16.36 -6.20 -5.00
C ILE A 337 -17.05 -7.55 -4.93
N GLN A 338 -17.23 -8.18 -6.08
CA GLN A 338 -17.96 -9.44 -6.22
C GLN A 338 -17.04 -10.56 -6.69
N PHE A 339 -16.96 -11.63 -5.91
CA PHE A 339 -16.25 -12.84 -6.31
C PHE A 339 -17.12 -13.68 -7.26
N LYS A 340 -16.56 -14.07 -8.40
CA LYS A 340 -17.13 -14.96 -9.40
C LYS A 340 -16.40 -16.29 -9.34
N GLU A 341 -17.17 -17.38 -9.34
CA GLU A 341 -16.63 -18.75 -9.41
C GLU A 341 -16.08 -19.08 -10.80
#